data_AF-A0A3B9X4K9-F1
#
_entry.id   AF-A0A3B9X4K9-F1
#
_cell.length_a   1.000
_cell.length_b   1.000
_cell.length_c   1.000
_cell.angle_alpha   90.00
_cell.angle_beta   90.00
_cell.angle_gamma   90.00
#
_symmetry.space_group_name_H-M   'P 1'
#
loop_
_entity.id
_entity.type
_entity.pdbx_description
1 polymer ?
#
loop_
_entity_poly.entity_id
_entity_poly.type
_entity_poly.pdbx_seq_one_letter_code
_entity_poly.pdbx_strand_id
1 'polypeptide(L)'
;MSEFTYGWKSLLAATIGTMCGIFTLTNYTQGFFVGPVTSEFGWSAPQFFLSYTVLMCSGLLTGPLIGYIAQRVGLRTVGIVGLIGHSLAYVVLSLNTGSLMVWYLNWALVAILGAGSLPIIWTGVLNNWFIKHRGKAIGITMAGTGLGAFLLPPIVEFLIANHGWRTAYRGIGLGALLISLPIVFALFKEKPDSSTGTDGEVMANKVETWGLTTRDAVRTRQFWILGAVLFLTVIVVAGLLSNFERIMTEQGFERSSIAQIAAVMGLMVIIGRLMVGALVDRFWAPGVAACFFFVATLGLLILVGTQLTMATALLVAVVIGLA
;
A
#
# COMPACT_ATOMS: atom_id res chain seq x y z
N MET A 1 -7.39 19.90 -24.47
CA MET A 1 -8.00 18.62 -24.05
C MET A 1 -7.51 18.28 -22.65
N SER A 2 -8.37 17.73 -21.77
CA SER A 2 -7.97 17.49 -20.38
C SER A 2 -7.01 16.29 -20.30
N GLU A 3 -6.02 16.36 -19.42
CA GLU A 3 -5.05 15.27 -19.17
C GLU A 3 -5.78 13.95 -18.83
N PHE A 4 -6.95 14.04 -18.20
CA PHE A 4 -7.81 12.92 -17.87
C PHE A 4 -8.34 12.18 -19.10
N THR A 5 -8.65 12.87 -20.20
CA THR A 5 -9.14 12.19 -21.42
C THR A 5 -8.11 11.20 -21.98
N TYR A 6 -6.81 11.45 -21.79
CA TYR A 6 -5.74 10.58 -22.27
C TYR A 6 -5.25 9.61 -21.20
N GLY A 7 -5.09 10.08 -19.95
CA GLY A 7 -4.48 9.32 -18.86
C GLY A 7 -5.43 8.41 -18.09
N TRP A 8 -6.76 8.46 -18.30
CA TRP A 8 -7.71 7.72 -17.46
C TRP A 8 -7.50 6.20 -17.46
N LYS A 9 -7.05 5.61 -18.57
CA LYS A 9 -6.80 4.16 -18.67
C LYS A 9 -5.67 3.73 -17.73
N SER A 10 -4.53 4.44 -17.81
CA SER A 10 -3.40 4.20 -16.93
C SER A 10 -3.73 4.56 -15.48
N LEU A 11 -4.55 5.59 -15.25
CA LEU A 11 -5.03 5.95 -13.91
C LEU A 11 -5.87 4.83 -13.28
N LEU A 12 -6.88 4.32 -14.00
CA LEU A 12 -7.71 3.20 -13.53
C LEU A 12 -6.85 1.97 -13.23
N ALA A 13 -5.94 1.63 -14.14
CA ALA A 13 -5.06 0.50 -13.96
C ALA A 13 -4.10 0.66 -12.77
N ALA A 14 -3.58 1.87 -12.56
CA ALA A 14 -2.75 2.21 -11.41
C ALA A 14 -3.53 2.13 -10.08
N THR A 15 -4.79 2.59 -10.06
CA THR A 15 -5.67 2.47 -8.89
C THR A 15 -5.93 1.00 -8.55
N ILE A 16 -6.27 0.16 -9.54
CA ILE A 16 -6.50 -1.27 -9.33
C ILE A 16 -5.19 -2.01 -8.96
N GLY A 17 -4.08 -1.69 -9.62
CA GLY A 17 -2.77 -2.24 -9.27
C GLY A 17 -2.33 -1.87 -7.85
N THR A 18 -2.67 -0.67 -7.40
CA THR A 18 -2.44 -0.21 -6.02
C THR A 18 -3.34 -0.93 -5.01
N MET A 19 -4.61 -1.16 -5.36
CA MET A 19 -5.57 -1.94 -4.57
C MET A 19 -5.09 -3.39 -4.37
N CYS A 20 -4.61 -4.02 -5.45
CA CYS A 20 -4.18 -5.41 -5.45
C CYS A 20 -2.68 -5.58 -5.13
N GLY A 21 -1.95 -4.51 -4.88
CA GLY A 21 -0.51 -4.54 -4.64
C GLY A 21 -0.13 -5.07 -3.27
N ILE A 22 1.12 -5.52 -3.15
CA ILE A 22 1.68 -6.14 -1.94
C ILE A 22 1.43 -5.35 -0.66
N PHE A 23 1.58 -4.02 -0.72
CA PHE A 23 1.43 -3.15 0.45
C PHE A 23 0.01 -3.19 0.98
N THR A 24 -0.99 -3.08 0.10
CA THR A 24 -2.40 -3.08 0.47
C THR A 24 -2.84 -4.45 0.98
N LEU A 25 -2.52 -5.52 0.24
CA LEU A 25 -2.85 -6.88 0.66
C LEU A 25 -2.28 -7.17 2.05
N THR A 26 -0.99 -6.94 2.26
CA THR A 26 -0.37 -7.25 3.54
C THR A 26 -0.97 -6.41 4.68
N ASN A 27 -0.97 -5.09 4.56
CA ASN A 27 -1.32 -4.22 5.69
C ASN A 27 -2.76 -4.38 6.17
N TYR A 28 -3.70 -4.72 5.27
CA TYR A 28 -5.11 -4.82 5.63
C TYR A 28 -5.60 -6.24 5.89
N THR A 29 -4.80 -7.28 5.62
CA THR A 29 -5.21 -8.67 5.87
C THR A 29 -4.37 -9.39 6.91
N GLN A 30 -3.12 -8.97 7.15
CA GLN A 30 -2.16 -9.74 7.95
C GLN A 30 -2.66 -10.08 9.36
N GLY A 31 -3.35 -9.14 10.02
CA GLY A 31 -3.90 -9.33 11.36
C GLY A 31 -4.77 -10.58 11.44
N PHE A 32 -5.77 -10.69 10.56
CA PHE A 32 -6.75 -11.79 10.52
C PHE A 32 -6.13 -13.19 10.41
N PHE A 33 -4.90 -13.30 9.90
CA PHE A 33 -4.20 -14.58 9.78
C PHE A 33 -3.47 -15.00 11.06
N VAL A 34 -3.21 -14.07 12.01
CA VAL A 34 -2.44 -14.35 13.23
C VAL A 34 -3.09 -15.49 14.00
N GLY A 35 -4.35 -15.33 14.42
CA GLY A 35 -5.06 -16.31 15.23
C GLY A 35 -5.06 -17.71 14.59
N PRO A 36 -5.64 -17.89 13.38
CA PRO A 36 -5.72 -19.19 12.72
C PRO A 36 -4.38 -19.88 12.47
N VAL A 37 -3.34 -19.13 12.05
CA VAL A 37 -2.02 -19.71 11.77
C VAL A 37 -1.31 -20.09 13.08
N THR A 38 -1.35 -19.21 14.08
CA THR A 38 -0.74 -19.48 15.39
C THR A 38 -1.41 -20.64 16.11
N SER A 39 -2.73 -20.78 16.00
CA SER A 39 -3.46 -21.89 16.63
C SER A 39 -3.12 -23.24 16.02
N GLU A 40 -2.87 -23.28 14.70
CA GLU A 40 -2.55 -24.54 14.03
C GLU A 40 -1.10 -25.00 14.32
N PHE A 41 -0.14 -24.07 14.30
CA PHE A 41 1.27 -24.42 14.46
C PHE A 41 1.82 -24.24 15.87
N GLY A 42 0.99 -23.79 16.83
CA GLY A 42 1.41 -23.51 18.20
C GLY A 42 2.41 -22.36 18.33
N TRP A 43 2.43 -21.45 17.36
CA TRP A 43 3.32 -20.28 17.38
C TRP A 43 2.77 -19.18 18.28
N SER A 44 3.65 -18.33 18.79
CA SER A 44 3.25 -17.09 19.46
C SER A 44 2.96 -15.98 18.42
N ALA A 45 2.12 -15.01 18.78
CA ALA A 45 1.86 -13.85 17.92
C ALA A 45 3.14 -13.08 17.53
N PRO A 46 4.13 -12.85 18.41
CA PRO A 46 5.42 -12.26 18.02
C PRO A 46 6.19 -13.08 16.98
N GLN A 47 6.17 -14.42 17.07
CA GLN A 47 6.80 -15.28 16.05
C GLN A 47 6.13 -15.11 14.69
N PHE A 48 4.79 -14.99 14.67
CA PHE A 48 4.07 -14.69 13.43
C PHE A 48 4.43 -13.29 12.90
N PHE A 49 4.37 -12.25 13.73
CA PHE A 49 4.64 -10.87 13.30
C PHE A 49 6.09 -10.62 12.90
N LEU A 50 7.05 -11.43 13.35
CA LEU A 50 8.42 -11.36 12.84
C LEU A 50 8.47 -11.54 11.31
N SER A 51 7.52 -12.25 10.72
CA SER A 51 7.40 -12.37 9.27
C SER A 51 7.10 -11.04 8.56
N TYR A 52 6.33 -10.16 9.20
CA TYR A 52 6.08 -8.81 8.72
C TYR A 52 7.36 -7.95 8.80
N THR A 53 8.16 -8.12 9.86
CA THR A 53 9.49 -7.50 9.93
C THR A 53 10.40 -7.99 8.79
N VAL A 54 10.42 -9.30 8.52
CA VAL A 54 11.19 -9.88 7.41
C VAL A 54 10.74 -9.31 6.06
N LEU A 55 9.44 -9.16 5.83
CA LEU A 55 8.88 -8.51 4.65
C LEU A 55 9.42 -7.08 4.50
N MET A 56 9.34 -6.27 5.56
CA MET A 56 9.75 -4.86 5.53
C MET A 56 11.27 -4.71 5.33
N CYS A 57 12.09 -5.52 6.02
CA CYS A 57 13.54 -5.53 5.85
C CYS A 57 13.94 -5.98 4.43
N SER A 58 13.27 -7.00 3.89
CA SER A 58 13.49 -7.44 2.50
C SER A 58 13.04 -6.36 1.51
N GLY A 59 11.96 -5.64 1.82
CA GLY A 59 11.47 -4.47 1.09
C GLY A 59 12.49 -3.33 1.02
N LEU A 60 13.20 -3.06 2.12
CA LEU A 60 14.25 -2.04 2.17
C LEU A 60 15.38 -2.32 1.18
N LEU A 61 15.76 -3.59 1.02
CA LEU A 61 16.80 -4.01 0.09
C LEU A 61 16.30 -4.02 -1.37
N THR A 62 15.05 -4.44 -1.58
CA THR A 62 14.48 -4.63 -2.92
C THR A 62 13.94 -3.34 -3.53
N GLY A 63 13.55 -2.35 -2.73
CA GLY A 63 13.02 -1.05 -3.18
C GLY A 63 13.97 -0.27 -4.12
N PRO A 64 15.23 0.00 -3.71
CA PRO A 64 16.20 0.65 -4.59
C PRO A 64 16.51 -0.16 -5.85
N LEU A 65 16.61 -1.49 -5.70
CA LEU A 65 16.88 -2.40 -6.81
C LEU A 65 15.75 -2.37 -7.85
N ILE A 66 14.48 -2.39 -7.41
CA ILE A 66 13.36 -2.37 -8.33
C ILE A 66 13.23 -1.03 -9.04
N GLY A 67 13.58 0.08 -8.37
CA GLY A 67 13.68 1.40 -9.01
C GLY A 67 14.74 1.43 -10.11
N TYR A 68 15.92 0.85 -9.87
CA TYR A 68 16.97 0.72 -10.88
C TYR A 68 16.55 -0.17 -12.05
N ILE A 69 15.91 -1.30 -11.77
CA ILE A 69 15.38 -2.20 -12.82
C ILE A 69 14.31 -1.49 -13.64
N ALA A 70 13.39 -0.77 -13.00
CA ALA A 70 12.32 -0.04 -13.67
C ALA A 70 12.84 1.01 -14.66
N GLN A 71 13.97 1.65 -14.38
CA GLN A 71 14.62 2.58 -15.32
C GLN A 71 15.12 1.89 -16.60
N ARG A 72 15.41 0.58 -16.54
CA ARG A 72 15.96 -0.18 -17.68
C ARG A 72 14.89 -0.93 -18.48
N VAL A 73 13.90 -1.51 -17.79
CA VAL A 73 12.90 -2.41 -18.41
C VAL A 73 11.50 -1.82 -18.49
N GLY A 74 11.31 -0.60 -17.97
CA GLY A 74 10.02 0.10 -17.91
C GLY A 74 9.21 -0.23 -16.66
N LEU A 75 8.44 0.76 -16.20
CA LEU A 75 7.58 0.65 -15.01
C LEU A 75 6.43 -0.34 -15.21
N ARG A 76 5.88 -0.46 -16.42
CA ARG A 76 4.79 -1.37 -16.79
C ARG A 76 5.22 -2.82 -16.63
N THR A 77 6.38 -3.17 -17.17
CA THR A 77 6.93 -4.53 -17.09
C THR A 77 7.17 -4.93 -15.64
N VAL A 78 7.83 -4.04 -14.90
CA VAL A 78 8.08 -4.23 -13.46
C VAL A 78 6.79 -4.39 -12.67
N GLY A 79 5.78 -3.55 -12.95
CA GLY A 79 4.46 -3.61 -12.31
C GLY A 79 3.77 -4.96 -12.50
N ILE A 80 3.72 -5.45 -13.74
CA ILE A 80 3.08 -6.72 -14.10
C ILE A 80 3.82 -7.91 -13.46
N VAL A 81 5.15 -7.94 -13.56
CA VAL A 81 5.95 -9.02 -12.96
C VAL A 81 5.80 -9.02 -11.44
N GLY A 82 5.81 -7.84 -10.82
CA GLY A 82 5.61 -7.68 -9.38
C GLY A 82 4.25 -8.19 -8.91
N LEU A 83 3.21 -7.89 -9.67
CA LEU A 83 1.85 -8.32 -9.40
C LEU A 83 1.71 -9.85 -9.47
N ILE A 84 2.21 -10.46 -10.55
CA ILE A 84 2.25 -11.93 -10.69
C ILE A 84 3.04 -12.55 -9.55
N GLY A 85 4.22 -11.97 -9.26
CA GLY A 85 5.17 -12.45 -8.28
C GLY A 85 4.59 -12.53 -6.87
N HIS A 86 4.04 -11.43 -6.34
CA HIS A 86 3.45 -11.49 -5.00
C HIS A 86 2.22 -12.39 -4.94
N SER A 87 1.39 -12.42 -6.00
CA SER A 87 0.17 -13.23 -6.01
C SER A 87 0.50 -14.71 -5.89
N LEU A 88 1.52 -15.18 -6.60
CA LEU A 88 2.02 -16.54 -6.49
C LEU A 88 2.70 -16.77 -5.12
N ALA A 89 3.47 -15.81 -4.62
CA ALA A 89 4.10 -15.93 -3.30
C ALA A 89 3.08 -16.07 -2.15
N TYR A 90 1.91 -15.41 -2.26
CA TYR A 90 0.78 -15.60 -1.35
C TYR A 90 0.21 -17.03 -1.41
N VAL A 91 0.13 -17.62 -2.59
CA VAL A 91 -0.25 -19.04 -2.73
C VAL A 91 0.78 -19.94 -2.05
N VAL A 92 2.08 -19.65 -2.20
CA VAL A 92 3.16 -20.41 -1.53
C VAL A 92 3.07 -20.33 -0.01
N LEU A 93 2.65 -19.19 0.58
CA LEU A 93 2.41 -19.10 2.03
C LEU A 93 1.39 -20.13 2.53
N SER A 94 0.35 -20.42 1.74
CA SER A 94 -0.68 -21.42 2.09
C SER A 94 -0.14 -22.86 2.17
N LEU A 95 1.01 -23.13 1.55
CA LEU A 95 1.63 -24.46 1.51
C LEU A 95 2.53 -24.73 2.71
N ASN A 96 2.67 -23.79 3.64
CA ASN A 96 3.51 -23.98 4.82
C ASN A 96 2.95 -25.10 5.73
N THR A 97 3.84 -25.95 6.22
CA THR A 97 3.54 -27.14 7.04
C THR A 97 3.97 -27.00 8.50
N GLY A 98 4.25 -25.78 8.98
CA GLY A 98 4.59 -25.47 10.37
C GLY A 98 6.05 -25.12 10.64
N SER A 99 6.88 -24.95 9.60
CA SER A 99 8.25 -24.45 9.76
C SER A 99 8.29 -22.92 9.79
N LEU A 100 8.70 -22.35 10.93
CA LEU A 100 8.90 -20.90 11.10
C LEU A 100 9.94 -20.34 10.12
N MET A 101 11.02 -21.08 9.88
CA MET A 101 12.06 -20.63 8.95
C MET A 101 11.52 -20.55 7.51
N VAL A 102 10.77 -21.57 7.07
CA VAL A 102 10.11 -21.55 5.76
C VAL A 102 9.06 -20.44 5.70
N TRP A 103 8.39 -20.14 6.81
CA TRP A 103 7.44 -19.02 6.89
C TRP A 103 8.15 -17.68 6.63
N TYR A 104 9.27 -17.43 7.31
CA TYR A 104 10.07 -16.21 7.10
C TYR A 104 10.65 -16.12 5.69
N LEU A 105 11.16 -17.22 5.15
CA LEU A 105 11.66 -17.26 3.77
C LEU A 105 10.54 -16.98 2.74
N ASN A 106 9.33 -17.50 2.96
CA ASN A 106 8.18 -17.20 2.11
C ASN A 106 7.79 -15.71 2.18
N TRP A 107 7.86 -15.09 3.35
CA TRP A 107 7.62 -13.65 3.48
C TRP A 107 8.71 -12.78 2.84
N ALA A 108 9.98 -13.21 2.91
CA ALA A 108 11.05 -12.58 2.14
C ALA A 108 10.80 -12.72 0.63
N LEU A 109 10.36 -13.89 0.18
CA LEU A 109 9.98 -14.14 -1.22
C LEU A 109 8.82 -13.24 -1.66
N VAL A 110 7.80 -13.06 -0.82
CA VAL A 110 6.69 -12.11 -1.08
C VAL A 110 7.25 -10.70 -1.29
N ALA A 111 8.14 -10.21 -0.42
CA ALA A 111 8.76 -8.89 -0.59
C ALA A 111 9.54 -8.76 -1.91
N ILE A 112 10.39 -9.74 -2.22
CA ILE A 112 11.25 -9.73 -3.41
C ILE A 112 10.41 -9.76 -4.68
N LEU A 113 9.50 -10.74 -4.77
CA LEU A 113 8.66 -10.92 -5.96
C LEU A 113 7.60 -9.82 -6.08
N GLY A 114 7.19 -9.22 -4.97
CA GLY A 114 6.17 -8.18 -4.94
C GLY A 114 6.68 -6.75 -5.08
N ALA A 115 7.99 -6.52 -5.06
CA ALA A 115 8.58 -5.17 -5.09
C ALA A 115 8.08 -4.32 -6.28
N GLY A 116 7.80 -4.95 -7.43
CA GLY A 116 7.25 -4.26 -8.60
C GLY A 116 5.81 -3.77 -8.44
N SER A 117 5.06 -4.27 -7.46
CA SER A 117 3.68 -3.84 -7.18
C SER A 117 3.59 -2.68 -6.19
N LEU A 118 4.74 -2.10 -5.78
CA LEU A 118 4.76 -0.97 -4.86
C LEU A 118 4.08 0.27 -5.45
N PRO A 119 3.41 1.10 -4.62
CA PRO A 119 2.76 2.33 -5.04
C PRO A 119 3.61 3.28 -5.91
N ILE A 120 4.93 3.28 -5.70
CA ILE A 120 5.88 4.09 -6.46
C ILE A 120 5.91 3.74 -7.96
N ILE A 121 5.69 2.46 -8.32
CA ILE A 121 5.66 2.01 -9.72
C ILE A 121 4.40 2.55 -10.42
N TRP A 122 3.25 2.43 -9.76
CA TRP A 122 1.97 2.91 -10.26
C TRP A 122 1.93 4.43 -10.42
N THR A 123 2.39 5.16 -9.41
CA THR A 123 2.45 6.63 -9.43
C THR A 123 3.52 7.16 -10.39
N GLY A 124 4.63 6.43 -10.56
CA GLY A 124 5.69 6.75 -11.51
C GLY A 124 5.17 6.92 -12.94
N VAL A 125 4.32 5.99 -13.41
CA VAL A 125 3.73 6.07 -14.75
C VAL A 125 2.84 7.29 -14.91
N LEU A 126 2.05 7.63 -13.89
CA LEU A 126 1.11 8.75 -13.95
C LEU A 126 1.77 10.12 -13.95
N ASN A 127 2.98 10.23 -13.39
CA ASN A 127 3.74 11.47 -13.43
C ASN A 127 4.00 11.95 -14.88
N ASN A 128 4.06 11.02 -15.85
CA ASN A 128 4.25 11.35 -17.26
C ASN A 128 2.92 11.69 -17.98
N TRP A 129 1.77 11.29 -17.42
CA TRP A 129 0.44 11.54 -17.97
C TRP A 129 -0.21 12.82 -17.41
N PHE A 130 0.08 13.19 -16.16
CA PHE A 130 -0.56 14.29 -15.45
C PHE A 130 0.49 15.28 -14.92
N ILE A 131 0.52 16.48 -15.49
CA ILE A 131 1.42 17.56 -15.07
C ILE A 131 0.63 18.57 -14.22
N LYS A 132 -0.50 19.06 -14.73
CA LYS A 132 -1.32 20.10 -14.08
C LYS A 132 -2.14 19.57 -12.90
N HIS A 133 -2.62 18.33 -12.96
CA HIS A 133 -3.46 17.72 -11.91
C HIS A 133 -2.79 16.52 -11.25
N ARG A 134 -1.48 16.59 -11.05
CA ARG A 134 -0.67 15.48 -10.54
C ARG A 134 -1.10 15.03 -9.15
N GLY A 135 -1.38 15.95 -8.22
CA GLY A 135 -1.82 15.61 -6.86
C GLY A 135 -3.15 14.85 -6.87
N LYS A 136 -4.14 15.30 -7.64
CA LYS A 136 -5.40 14.56 -7.87
C LYS A 136 -5.19 13.17 -8.44
N ALA A 137 -4.34 13.02 -9.48
CA ALA A 137 -4.08 11.72 -10.09
C ALA A 137 -3.41 10.74 -9.11
N ILE A 138 -2.42 11.22 -8.35
CA ILE A 138 -1.78 10.44 -7.28
C ILE A 138 -2.81 10.08 -6.20
N GLY A 139 -3.65 11.03 -5.78
CA GLY A 139 -4.71 10.80 -4.80
C GLY A 139 -5.70 9.72 -5.22
N ILE A 140 -6.18 9.72 -6.47
CA ILE A 140 -7.07 8.69 -7.04
C ILE A 140 -6.38 7.33 -7.12
N THR A 141 -5.10 7.31 -7.45
CA THR A 141 -4.30 6.06 -7.48
C THR A 141 -4.17 5.48 -6.09
N MET A 142 -3.81 6.34 -5.13
CA MET A 142 -3.67 5.99 -3.74
C MET A 142 -5.03 5.56 -3.15
N ALA A 143 -6.16 6.13 -3.56
CA ALA A 143 -7.48 5.66 -3.13
C ALA A 143 -7.70 4.15 -3.39
N GLY A 144 -6.94 3.55 -4.32
CA GLY A 144 -6.87 2.10 -4.52
C GLY A 144 -6.53 1.32 -3.25
N THR A 145 -5.60 1.78 -2.41
CA THR A 145 -5.33 1.06 -1.14
C THR A 145 -6.52 1.15 -0.19
N GLY A 146 -7.30 2.24 -0.23
CA GLY A 146 -8.52 2.41 0.55
C GLY A 146 -9.62 1.46 0.10
N LEU A 147 -9.74 1.23 -1.22
CA LEU A 147 -10.61 0.17 -1.76
C LEU A 147 -10.20 -1.20 -1.22
N GLY A 148 -8.90 -1.48 -1.15
CA GLY A 148 -8.40 -2.71 -0.54
C GLY A 148 -8.70 -2.80 0.95
N ALA A 149 -8.50 -1.72 1.70
CA ALA A 149 -8.85 -1.64 3.11
C ALA A 149 -10.35 -1.84 3.38
N PHE A 150 -11.21 -1.40 2.46
CA PHE A 150 -12.66 -1.57 2.55
C PHE A 150 -13.08 -3.01 2.23
N LEU A 151 -12.54 -3.59 1.16
CA LEU A 151 -13.00 -4.88 0.62
C LEU A 151 -12.30 -6.09 1.26
N LEU A 152 -10.99 -6.00 1.52
CA LEU A 152 -10.20 -7.18 1.89
C LEU A 152 -10.53 -7.75 3.26
N PRO A 153 -10.70 -6.96 4.35
CA PRO A 153 -11.01 -7.52 5.67
C PRO A 153 -12.25 -8.43 5.69
N PRO A 154 -13.45 -8.00 5.19
CA PRO A 154 -14.62 -8.88 5.20
C PRO A 154 -14.46 -10.09 4.27
N ILE A 155 -13.76 -9.95 3.13
CA ILE A 155 -13.47 -11.08 2.23
C ILE A 155 -12.58 -12.11 2.91
N VAL A 156 -11.52 -11.66 3.57
CA VAL A 156 -10.58 -12.54 4.27
C VAL A 156 -11.25 -13.23 5.44
N GLU A 157 -12.01 -12.50 6.26
CA GLU A 157 -12.75 -13.10 7.37
C GLU A 157 -13.75 -14.14 6.86
N PHE A 158 -14.50 -13.86 5.80
CA PHE A 158 -15.40 -14.83 5.18
C PHE A 158 -14.66 -16.09 4.70
N LEU A 159 -13.52 -15.93 4.03
CA LEU A 159 -12.72 -17.06 3.54
C LEU A 159 -12.14 -17.89 4.71
N ILE A 160 -11.66 -17.23 5.76
CA ILE A 160 -11.12 -17.89 6.95
C ILE A 160 -12.24 -18.67 7.67
N ALA A 161 -13.38 -18.04 7.92
CA ALA A 161 -14.49 -18.63 8.66
C ALA A 161 -15.08 -19.86 7.96
N ASN A 162 -15.17 -19.85 6.63
CA ASN A 162 -15.83 -20.92 5.86
C ASN A 162 -14.87 -21.96 5.27
N HIS A 163 -13.61 -21.57 4.99
CA HIS A 163 -12.68 -22.41 4.21
C HIS A 163 -11.26 -22.49 4.80
N GLY A 164 -11.02 -21.83 5.93
CA GLY A 164 -9.72 -21.80 6.61
C GLY A 164 -8.69 -20.86 6.00
N TRP A 165 -7.63 -20.61 6.77
CA TRP A 165 -6.61 -19.60 6.46
C TRP A 165 -5.79 -19.91 5.20
N ARG A 166 -5.56 -21.20 4.89
CA ARG A 166 -4.88 -21.60 3.65
C ARG A 166 -5.66 -21.21 2.40
N THR A 167 -6.98 -21.38 2.44
CA THR A 167 -7.85 -20.99 1.34
C THR A 167 -7.94 -19.47 1.24
N ALA A 168 -7.93 -18.76 2.36
CA ALA A 168 -7.88 -17.31 2.37
C ALA A 168 -6.60 -16.75 1.71
N TYR A 169 -5.39 -17.25 2.01
CA TYR A 169 -4.16 -16.82 1.33
C TYR A 169 -4.20 -17.07 -0.18
N ARG A 170 -4.69 -18.25 -0.61
CA ARG A 170 -4.87 -18.57 -2.02
C ARG A 170 -5.89 -17.64 -2.69
N GLY A 171 -7.02 -17.42 -2.02
CA GLY A 171 -8.11 -16.58 -2.50
C GLY A 171 -7.69 -15.13 -2.71
N ILE A 172 -6.98 -14.52 -1.75
CA ILE A 172 -6.51 -13.14 -1.91
C ILE A 172 -5.37 -13.03 -2.94
N GLY A 173 -4.43 -13.99 -2.96
CA GLY A 173 -3.33 -13.98 -3.93
C GLY A 173 -3.83 -14.13 -5.36
N LEU A 174 -4.62 -15.17 -5.62
CA LEU A 174 -5.20 -15.42 -6.95
C LEU A 174 -6.28 -14.41 -7.30
N GLY A 175 -7.09 -13.96 -6.36
CA GLY A 175 -8.10 -12.93 -6.57
C GLY A 175 -7.48 -11.61 -7.00
N ALA A 176 -6.41 -11.18 -6.32
CA ALA A 176 -5.63 -10.01 -6.74
C ALA A 176 -5.09 -10.18 -8.16
N LEU A 177 -4.55 -11.35 -8.49
CA LEU A 177 -4.04 -11.65 -9.83
C LEU A 177 -5.14 -11.57 -10.90
N LEU A 178 -6.26 -12.26 -10.68
CA LEU A 178 -7.36 -12.37 -11.64
C LEU A 178 -8.06 -11.02 -11.88
N ILE A 179 -8.17 -10.18 -10.85
CA ILE A 179 -8.79 -8.87 -10.95
C ILE A 179 -7.85 -7.87 -11.62
N SER A 180 -6.61 -7.77 -11.13
CA SER A 180 -5.73 -6.68 -11.54
C SER A 180 -4.91 -6.98 -12.80
N LEU A 181 -4.52 -8.24 -13.07
CA LEU A 181 -3.67 -8.55 -14.21
C LEU A 181 -4.32 -8.20 -15.56
N PRO A 182 -5.59 -8.54 -15.86
CA PRO A 182 -6.21 -8.19 -17.14
C PRO A 182 -6.30 -6.67 -17.33
N ILE A 183 -6.63 -5.95 -16.26
CA ILE A 183 -6.80 -4.49 -16.27
C ILE A 183 -5.45 -3.80 -16.45
N VAL A 184 -4.44 -4.20 -15.67
CA VAL A 184 -3.08 -3.64 -15.76
C VAL A 184 -2.47 -3.98 -17.13
N PHE A 185 -2.59 -5.22 -17.58
CA PHE A 185 -2.07 -5.63 -18.88
C PHE A 185 -2.73 -4.85 -20.03
N ALA A 186 -4.05 -4.68 -20.03
CA ALA A 186 -4.75 -3.98 -21.10
C ALA A 186 -4.55 -2.45 -21.06
N LEU A 187 -4.60 -1.84 -19.86
CA LEU A 187 -4.80 -0.41 -19.70
C LEU A 187 -3.58 0.35 -19.14
N PHE A 188 -2.65 -0.30 -18.43
CA PHE A 188 -1.51 0.36 -17.80
C PHE A 188 -0.40 0.66 -18.81
N LYS A 189 -0.49 1.79 -19.52
CA LYS A 189 0.50 2.15 -20.55
C LYS A 189 1.42 3.26 -20.05
N GLU A 190 2.72 3.06 -20.26
CA GLU A 190 3.69 4.13 -20.17
C GLU A 190 3.47 5.09 -21.34
N LYS A 191 3.49 6.38 -21.06
CA LYS A 191 3.50 7.37 -22.13
C LYS A 191 4.83 7.23 -22.88
N PRO A 192 4.83 7.12 -24.22
CA PRO A 192 6.08 7.07 -24.97
C PRO A 192 6.93 8.28 -24.59
N ASP A 193 8.19 8.01 -24.26
CA ASP A 193 9.17 9.04 -23.97
C ASP A 193 9.23 9.99 -25.17
N SER A 194 9.00 11.29 -24.96
CA SER A 194 9.20 12.30 -26.00
C SER A 194 10.66 12.42 -26.46
N SER A 195 11.56 11.61 -25.90
CA SER A 195 12.98 11.50 -26.23
C SER A 195 13.32 10.34 -27.19
N THR A 196 12.34 9.52 -27.61
CA THR A 196 12.62 8.31 -28.42
C THR A 196 11.87 8.28 -29.76
N GLY A 197 11.92 9.39 -30.50
CA GLY A 197 11.44 9.47 -31.89
C GLY A 197 12.47 10.08 -32.85
N THR A 198 13.09 9.22 -33.67
CA THR A 198 13.59 9.43 -35.05
C THR A 198 14.43 10.67 -35.39
N ASP A 199 15.71 10.42 -35.75
CA ASP A 199 16.63 11.19 -36.59
C ASP A 199 16.41 12.70 -36.74
N GLY A 200 17.30 13.49 -36.13
CA GLY A 200 17.45 14.92 -36.46
C GLY A 200 17.93 15.77 -35.29
N GLU A 201 19.25 15.98 -35.25
CA GLU A 201 19.97 16.96 -34.42
C GLU A 201 19.97 16.76 -32.91
N VAL A 202 21.20 16.68 -32.40
CA VAL A 202 21.58 16.83 -31.00
C VAL A 202 21.24 18.25 -30.53
N MET A 203 19.96 18.55 -30.36
CA MET A 203 19.53 19.49 -29.34
C MET A 203 19.59 18.70 -28.03
N ALA A 204 20.80 18.65 -27.46
CA ALA A 204 20.97 18.51 -26.03
C ALA A 204 20.31 19.72 -25.35
N ASN A 205 18.98 19.76 -25.39
CA ASN A 205 18.21 20.41 -24.35
C ASN A 205 18.56 19.62 -23.11
N LYS A 206 19.58 20.11 -22.40
CA LYS A 206 19.71 19.93 -20.96
C LYS A 206 18.30 20.11 -20.44
N VAL A 207 17.64 19.00 -20.09
CA VAL A 207 16.57 19.06 -19.11
C VAL A 207 17.28 19.72 -17.93
N GLU A 208 17.02 21.01 -17.71
CA GLU A 208 17.46 21.66 -16.50
C GLU A 208 16.94 20.76 -15.39
N THR A 209 17.85 20.02 -14.76
CA THR A 209 17.51 19.17 -13.64
C THR A 209 17.16 20.11 -12.51
N TRP A 210 15.93 20.60 -12.53
CA TRP A 210 15.40 21.44 -11.49
C TRP A 210 15.32 20.58 -10.23
N GLY A 211 16.20 20.88 -9.27
CA GLY A 211 16.31 20.11 -8.03
C GLY A 211 17.75 20.05 -7.50
N LEU A 212 17.88 19.50 -6.30
CA LEU A 212 19.17 19.21 -5.69
C LEU A 212 19.67 17.85 -6.16
N THR A 213 21.00 17.70 -6.29
CA THR A 213 21.60 16.37 -6.43
C THR A 213 21.30 15.54 -5.17
N THR A 214 21.31 14.21 -5.27
CA THR A 214 21.12 13.34 -4.10
C THR A 214 22.11 13.67 -2.97
N ARG A 215 23.35 14.00 -3.32
CA ARG A 215 24.39 14.40 -2.36
C ARG A 215 24.07 15.72 -1.68
N ASP A 216 23.55 16.70 -2.41
CA ASP A 216 23.19 18.00 -1.86
C ASP A 216 21.90 17.93 -1.04
N ALA A 217 20.92 17.14 -1.47
CA ALA A 217 19.66 16.93 -0.77
C ALA A 217 19.88 16.34 0.64
N VAL A 218 20.72 15.31 0.78
CA VAL A 218 21.02 14.67 2.08
C VAL A 218 21.69 15.63 3.07
N ARG A 219 22.33 16.70 2.59
CA ARG A 219 22.93 17.73 3.44
C ARG A 219 21.94 18.78 3.93
N THR A 220 20.72 18.81 3.39
CA THR A 220 19.70 19.79 3.79
C THR A 220 18.98 19.39 5.07
N ARG A 221 18.58 20.39 5.87
CA ARG A 221 17.76 20.16 7.07
C ARG A 221 16.38 19.59 6.72
N GLN A 222 15.80 20.04 5.61
CA GLN A 222 14.48 19.62 5.14
C GLN A 222 14.44 18.12 4.85
N PHE A 223 15.50 17.55 4.28
CA PHE A 223 15.61 16.10 4.04
C PHE A 223 15.48 15.30 5.32
N TRP A 224 16.21 15.66 6.38
CA TRP A 224 16.17 14.95 7.65
C TRP A 224 14.87 15.15 8.42
N ILE A 225 14.26 16.35 8.35
CA ILE A 225 12.94 16.59 8.93
C ILE A 225 11.89 15.71 8.25
N LEU A 226 11.84 15.70 6.92
CA LEU A 226 10.89 14.87 6.17
C LEU A 226 11.13 13.38 6.39
N GLY A 227 12.40 12.96 6.42
CA GLY A 227 12.78 11.59 6.75
C GLY A 227 12.30 11.15 8.14
N ALA A 228 12.50 12.00 9.15
CA ALA A 228 12.05 11.73 10.51
C ALA A 228 10.51 11.66 10.61
N VAL A 229 9.79 12.59 9.96
CA VAL A 229 8.33 12.58 9.91
C VAL A 229 7.83 11.29 9.25
N LEU A 230 8.33 10.95 8.06
CA LEU A 230 7.94 9.73 7.36
C LEU A 230 8.26 8.47 8.16
N PHE A 231 9.42 8.41 8.80
CA PHE A 231 9.82 7.29 9.66
C PHE A 231 8.85 7.10 10.83
N LEU A 232 8.54 8.17 11.56
CA LEU A 232 7.58 8.13 12.67
C LEU A 232 6.17 7.76 12.20
N THR A 233 5.72 8.31 11.07
CA THR A 233 4.42 7.95 10.47
C THR A 233 4.37 6.47 10.13
N VAL A 234 5.41 5.91 9.51
CA VAL A 234 5.45 4.48 9.16
C VAL A 234 5.45 3.60 10.40
N ILE A 235 6.15 3.97 11.48
CA ILE A 235 6.10 3.23 12.76
C ILE A 235 4.66 3.14 13.27
N VAL A 236 3.96 4.28 13.33
CA VAL A 236 2.58 4.35 13.84
C VAL A 236 1.62 3.56 12.95
N VAL A 237 1.69 3.77 11.63
CA VAL A 237 0.79 3.10 10.66
C VAL A 237 1.02 1.60 10.65
N ALA A 238 2.28 1.15 10.56
CA ALA A 238 2.60 -0.26 10.53
C ALA A 238 2.25 -0.94 11.86
N GLY A 239 2.53 -0.30 13.00
CA GLY A 239 2.19 -0.82 14.32
C GLY A 239 0.69 -0.97 14.51
N LEU A 240 -0.07 0.09 14.18
CA LEU A 240 -1.53 0.10 14.33
C LEU A 240 -2.21 -0.87 13.37
N LEU A 241 -1.97 -0.76 12.05
CA LEU A 241 -2.70 -1.55 11.06
C LEU A 241 -2.43 -3.05 11.19
N SER A 242 -1.17 -3.45 11.43
CA SER A 242 -0.83 -4.87 11.57
C SER A 242 -1.41 -5.51 12.83
N ASN A 243 -1.59 -4.72 13.91
CA ASN A 243 -2.16 -5.19 15.17
C ASN A 243 -3.63 -4.80 15.35
N PHE A 244 -4.27 -4.19 14.36
CA PHE A 244 -5.61 -3.63 14.47
C PHE A 244 -6.64 -4.67 14.94
N GLU A 245 -6.66 -5.85 14.31
CA GLU A 245 -7.58 -6.94 14.67
C GLU A 245 -7.31 -7.43 16.11
N ARG A 246 -6.04 -7.57 16.49
CA ARG A 246 -5.66 -7.97 17.84
C ARG A 246 -6.11 -6.95 18.89
N ILE A 247 -5.86 -5.66 18.65
CA ILE A 247 -6.28 -4.57 19.54
C ILE A 247 -7.80 -4.62 19.74
N MET A 248 -8.58 -4.78 18.67
CA MET A 248 -10.04 -4.83 18.76
C MET A 248 -10.55 -6.12 19.41
N THR A 249 -9.86 -7.25 19.21
CA THR A 249 -10.19 -8.52 19.88
C THR A 249 -9.92 -8.44 21.38
N GLU A 250 -8.81 -7.83 21.79
CA GLU A 250 -8.49 -7.59 23.22
C GLU A 250 -9.49 -6.63 23.88
N GLN A 251 -10.17 -5.77 23.10
CA GLN A 251 -11.28 -4.91 23.54
C GLN A 251 -12.63 -5.64 23.58
N GLY A 252 -12.67 -6.93 23.21
CA GLY A 252 -13.87 -7.78 23.29
C GLY A 252 -14.77 -7.77 22.06
N PHE A 253 -14.32 -7.19 20.93
CA PHE A 253 -15.11 -7.25 19.70
C PHE A 253 -15.03 -8.61 19.03
N GLU A 254 -16.16 -9.06 18.51
CA GLU A 254 -16.22 -10.23 17.63
C GLU A 254 -15.62 -9.91 16.25
N ARG A 255 -15.03 -10.91 15.58
CA ARG A 255 -14.37 -10.76 14.28
C ARG A 255 -15.23 -10.11 13.20
N SER A 256 -16.53 -10.40 13.19
CA SER A 256 -17.50 -9.78 12.27
C SER A 256 -17.57 -8.26 12.46
N SER A 257 -17.62 -7.80 13.71
CA SER A 257 -17.61 -6.37 14.08
C SER A 257 -16.27 -5.73 13.71
N ILE A 258 -15.14 -6.41 13.97
CA ILE A 258 -13.80 -5.93 13.61
C ILE A 258 -13.69 -5.72 12.09
N ALA A 259 -14.19 -6.65 11.29
CA ALA A 259 -14.21 -6.52 9.83
C ALA A 259 -15.07 -5.34 9.36
N GLN A 260 -16.22 -5.07 10.00
CA GLN A 260 -17.06 -3.91 9.70
C GLN A 260 -16.36 -2.59 10.05
N ILE A 261 -15.71 -2.51 11.22
CA ILE A 261 -14.95 -1.32 11.64
C ILE A 261 -13.79 -1.08 10.67
N ALA A 262 -13.06 -2.14 10.29
CA ALA A 262 -11.99 -2.06 9.30
C ALA A 262 -12.49 -1.58 7.93
N ALA A 263 -13.68 -2.04 7.51
CA ALA A 263 -14.29 -1.59 6.26
C ALA A 263 -14.61 -0.07 6.30
N VAL A 264 -15.21 0.41 7.40
CA VAL A 264 -15.48 1.85 7.58
C VAL A 264 -14.18 2.66 7.58
N MET A 265 -13.13 2.16 8.24
CA MET A 265 -11.80 2.76 8.18
C MET A 265 -11.29 2.85 6.73
N GLY A 266 -11.44 1.78 5.95
CA GLY A 266 -11.06 1.75 4.55
C GLY A 266 -11.80 2.76 3.67
N LEU A 267 -13.11 2.94 3.90
CA LEU A 267 -13.90 3.97 3.22
C LEU A 267 -13.37 5.38 3.53
N MET A 268 -12.97 5.61 4.77
CA MET A 268 -12.42 6.89 5.21
C MET A 268 -11.01 7.13 4.66
N VAL A 269 -10.21 6.07 4.44
CA VAL A 269 -8.94 6.16 3.71
C VAL A 269 -9.14 6.64 2.26
N ILE A 270 -10.21 6.20 1.59
CA ILE A 270 -10.55 6.69 0.25
C ILE A 270 -10.83 8.19 0.31
N ILE A 271 -11.71 8.60 1.21
CA ILE A 271 -12.13 10.01 1.36
C ILE A 271 -10.91 10.88 1.73
N GLY A 272 -10.12 10.45 2.70
CA GLY A 272 -8.89 11.13 3.14
C GLY A 272 -7.90 11.33 2.02
N ARG A 273 -7.61 10.28 1.23
CA ARG A 273 -6.65 10.38 0.10
C ARG A 273 -7.12 11.34 -0.99
N LEU A 274 -8.40 11.34 -1.31
CA LEU A 274 -8.97 12.28 -2.28
C LEU A 274 -8.96 13.72 -1.75
N MET A 275 -9.31 13.91 -0.46
CA MET A 275 -9.27 15.21 0.20
C MET A 275 -7.86 15.77 0.27
N VAL A 276 -6.90 15.00 0.79
CA VAL A 276 -5.48 15.40 0.89
C VAL A 276 -4.94 15.75 -0.50
N GLY A 277 -5.18 14.92 -1.51
CA GLY A 277 -4.73 15.19 -2.88
C GLY A 277 -5.27 16.50 -3.45
N ALA A 278 -6.56 16.80 -3.22
CA ALA A 278 -7.18 18.05 -3.66
C ALA A 278 -6.72 19.27 -2.84
N LEU A 279 -6.50 19.11 -1.54
CA LEU A 279 -6.06 20.18 -0.64
C LEU A 279 -4.59 20.55 -0.87
N VAL A 280 -3.70 19.58 -1.07
CA VAL A 280 -2.27 19.81 -1.34
C VAL A 280 -2.05 20.54 -2.67
N ASP A 281 -2.94 20.34 -3.66
CA ASP A 281 -2.89 21.08 -4.93
C ASP A 281 -3.26 22.57 -4.77
N ARG A 282 -3.94 22.97 -3.68
CA ARG A 282 -4.46 24.34 -3.47
C ARG A 282 -3.80 25.08 -2.30
N PHE A 283 -3.32 24.36 -1.29
CA PHE A 283 -2.83 24.90 -0.03
C PHE A 283 -1.38 24.48 0.23
N TRP A 284 -0.78 25.09 1.25
CA TRP A 284 0.57 24.76 1.68
C TRP A 284 0.64 23.32 2.24
N ALA A 285 1.33 22.43 1.51
CA ALA A 285 1.34 20.99 1.78
C ALA A 285 1.72 20.60 3.23
N PRO A 286 2.75 21.20 3.87
CA PRO A 286 3.07 20.90 5.27
C PRO A 286 1.96 21.24 6.25
N GLY A 287 1.20 22.31 6.00
CA GLY A 287 0.05 22.70 6.84
C GLY A 287 -1.08 21.68 6.75
N VAL A 288 -1.38 21.21 5.53
CA VAL A 288 -2.37 20.14 5.32
C VAL A 288 -1.93 18.88 6.06
N ALA A 289 -0.69 18.43 5.89
CA ALA A 289 -0.16 17.25 6.59
C ALA A 289 -0.26 17.37 8.12
N ALA A 290 0.07 18.55 8.68
CA ALA A 290 -0.04 18.79 10.13
C ALA A 290 -1.48 18.64 10.64
N CYS A 291 -2.48 19.13 9.90
CA CYS A 291 -3.88 18.96 10.26
C CYS A 291 -4.30 17.47 10.29
N PHE A 292 -3.94 16.69 9.28
CA PHE A 292 -4.28 15.26 9.24
C PHE A 292 -3.54 14.46 10.33
N PHE A 293 -2.26 14.75 10.59
CA PHE A 293 -1.56 14.13 11.72
C PHE A 293 -2.17 14.47 13.08
N PHE A 294 -2.67 15.69 13.26
CA PHE A 294 -3.39 16.07 14.47
C PHE A 294 -4.69 15.26 14.64
N VAL A 295 -5.46 15.11 13.56
CA VAL A 295 -6.66 14.26 13.53
C VAL A 295 -6.32 12.80 13.88
N ALA A 296 -5.30 12.21 13.26
CA ALA A 296 -4.82 10.85 13.59
C ALA A 296 -4.46 10.71 15.07
N THR A 297 -3.77 11.71 15.62
CA THR A 297 -3.35 11.71 17.03
C THR A 297 -4.55 11.70 17.97
N LEU A 298 -5.59 12.49 17.68
CA LEU A 298 -6.84 12.45 18.45
C LEU A 298 -7.52 11.08 18.40
N GLY A 299 -7.53 10.44 17.22
CA GLY A 299 -8.08 9.09 17.07
C GLY A 299 -7.36 8.05 17.93
N LEU A 300 -6.03 8.11 17.96
CA LEU A 300 -5.21 7.24 18.80
C LEU A 300 -5.41 7.50 20.31
N LEU A 301 -5.58 8.76 20.71
CA LEU A 301 -5.87 9.10 22.11
C LEU A 301 -7.22 8.55 22.57
N ILE A 302 -8.24 8.59 21.71
CA ILE A 302 -9.55 7.98 22.00
C ILE A 302 -9.41 6.45 22.15
N LEU A 303 -8.65 5.82 21.25
CA LEU A 303 -8.39 4.38 21.27
C LEU A 303 -7.74 3.91 22.58
N VAL A 304 -6.79 4.69 23.12
CA VAL A 304 -6.07 4.36 24.35
C VAL A 304 -6.85 4.74 25.61
N GLY A 305 -7.58 5.86 25.58
CA GLY A 305 -8.16 6.47 26.77
C GLY A 305 -9.56 5.99 27.15
N THR A 306 -10.21 5.14 26.35
CA THR A 306 -11.61 4.75 26.57
C THR A 306 -11.86 3.26 26.34
N GLN A 307 -12.79 2.67 27.10
CA GLN A 307 -13.36 1.38 26.72
C GLN A 307 -14.16 1.58 25.43
N LEU A 308 -13.87 0.77 24.42
CA LEU A 308 -14.45 0.93 23.11
C LEU A 308 -15.85 0.32 23.06
N THR A 309 -16.85 1.17 22.80
CA THR A 309 -18.16 0.75 22.29
C THR A 309 -18.10 0.69 20.77
N MET A 310 -19.09 0.07 20.12
CA MET A 310 -19.14 0.06 18.65
C MET A 310 -19.14 1.48 18.07
N ALA A 311 -19.83 2.43 18.72
CA ALA A 311 -19.87 3.82 18.28
C ALA A 311 -18.49 4.50 18.38
N THR A 312 -17.76 4.30 19.48
CA THR A 312 -16.42 4.90 19.63
C THR A 312 -15.38 4.20 18.76
N ALA A 313 -15.48 2.89 18.54
CA ALA A 313 -14.64 2.17 17.60
C ALA A 313 -14.84 2.63 16.15
N LEU A 314 -16.09 2.87 15.73
CA LEU A 314 -16.40 3.46 14.43
C LEU A 314 -15.89 4.89 14.31
N LEU A 315 -15.99 5.70 15.36
CA LEU A 315 -15.42 7.05 15.38
C LEU A 315 -13.90 7.00 15.22
N VAL A 316 -13.21 6.11 15.94
CA VAL A 316 -11.76 5.90 15.81
C VAL A 316 -11.41 5.48 14.39
N ALA A 317 -12.16 4.55 13.80
CA ALA A 317 -11.97 4.14 12.40
C ALA A 317 -12.15 5.30 11.42
N VAL A 318 -13.10 6.19 11.66
CA VAL A 318 -13.31 7.38 10.82
C VAL A 318 -12.14 8.35 10.95
N VAL A 319 -11.74 8.68 12.17
CA VAL A 319 -10.69 9.65 12.46
C VAL A 319 -9.33 9.17 11.97
N ILE A 320 -8.99 7.91 12.23
CA ILE A 320 -7.73 7.30 11.77
C ILE A 320 -7.76 7.06 10.28
N GLY A 321 -8.88 6.57 9.72
CA GLY A 321 -8.98 6.32 8.29
C GLY A 321 -8.89 7.59 7.45
N LEU A 322 -9.41 8.72 7.95
CA LEU A 322 -9.36 10.00 7.25
C LEU A 322 -7.92 10.55 7.13
N ALA A 323 -7.03 10.18 8.06
CA ALA A 323 -5.68 10.71 8.20
C ALA A 323 -4.59 9.83 7.55
#